data_AF-A0AAV9LIF4-F1
#
_entry.id   AF-A0AAV9LIF4-F1
#
_cell.length_a   1.000
_cell.length_b   1.000
_cell.length_c   1.000
_cell.angle_alpha   90.00
_cell.angle_beta   90.00
_cell.angle_gamma   90.00
#
_symmetry.space_group_name_H-M   'P 1'
#
loop_
_entity.id
_entity.type
_entity.pdbx_description
1 polymer ?
#
loop_
_entity_poly.entity_id
_entity_poly.type
_entity_poly.pdbx_seq_one_letter_code
_entity_poly.pdbx_strand_id
1 'polypeptide(L)'
;MMRLLGSLTMLHLLMWLFWLPRLGSSQLTDFPIGAARALDALLQDYAYRAFDSSRIRTGAIYDGNVPSNLTGIKVSGLRLRSGSLRSRGFEMYKEFKIPVGVVEQPFVERLVLVYQNLGNLSATYYNLSGYMYLAPVLGLLAYDASNLAATNLPELDIKASGQPISIRFSDVKPLPVGSSPKCVSIDLQGSLNFSNVLSNNTCTTFQQGHFSIVIESIAPGPSPPTETPINHHKGKKNKSKVWIIVGSIVGGLLLMFLLGLLIVCASKYKHKKKMQQMERATEVGESLQMTKVGSTKAPAATVTRTQPTLETEYRP
;
A
#
# COMPACT_ATOMS: atom_id res chain seq x y z
N MET A 1 -10.15 48.58 13.99
CA MET A 1 -11.04 47.41 14.17
C MET A 1 -11.53 46.79 12.85
N MET A 2 -11.72 47.56 11.77
CA MET A 2 -12.23 47.06 10.47
C MET A 2 -11.29 46.15 9.65
N ARG A 3 -9.97 46.11 9.93
CA ARG A 3 -9.02 45.24 9.20
C ARG A 3 -8.93 43.80 9.73
N LEU A 4 -9.32 43.55 10.98
CA LEU A 4 -9.33 42.19 11.53
C LEU A 4 -10.54 41.38 11.06
N LEU A 5 -11.68 42.04 10.85
CA LEU A 5 -12.93 41.37 10.47
C LEU A 5 -12.86 40.74 9.07
N GLY A 6 -12.17 41.41 8.12
CA GLY A 6 -11.94 40.87 6.78
C GLY A 6 -10.95 39.69 6.72
N SER A 7 -10.09 39.56 7.73
CA SER A 7 -9.14 38.44 7.83
C SER A 7 -9.82 37.17 8.34
N LEU A 8 -10.74 37.31 9.30
CA LEU A 8 -11.53 36.18 9.82
C LEU A 8 -12.52 35.63 8.79
N THR A 9 -13.15 36.50 8.00
CA THR A 9 -14.07 36.05 6.93
C THR A 9 -13.33 35.32 5.81
N MET A 10 -12.13 35.76 5.45
CA MET A 10 -11.27 35.05 4.49
C MET A 10 -10.79 33.69 5.00
N LEU A 11 -10.50 33.57 6.30
CA LEU A 11 -10.10 32.29 6.91
C LEU A 11 -11.26 31.28 6.92
N HIS A 12 -12.49 31.73 7.22
CA HIS A 12 -13.69 30.89 7.13
C HIS A 12 -13.99 30.47 5.68
N LEU A 13 -13.80 31.36 4.70
CA LEU A 13 -13.96 31.01 3.29
C LEU A 13 -12.92 29.98 2.84
N LEU A 14 -11.67 30.11 3.29
CA LEU A 14 -10.61 29.14 2.99
C LEU A 14 -10.87 27.77 3.63
N MET A 15 -11.35 27.76 4.88
CA MET A 15 -11.75 26.53 5.56
C MET A 15 -12.94 25.87 4.86
N TRP A 16 -13.91 26.66 4.37
CA TRP A 16 -15.05 26.15 3.60
C TRP A 16 -14.63 25.62 2.22
N LEU A 17 -13.67 26.26 1.55
CA LEU A 17 -13.03 25.75 0.32
C LEU A 17 -12.21 24.48 0.56
N PHE A 18 -11.68 24.29 1.77
CA PHE A 18 -10.99 23.05 2.18
C PHE A 18 -11.96 21.93 2.60
N TRP A 19 -13.19 22.29 2.98
CA TRP A 19 -14.28 21.37 3.34
C TRP A 19 -15.25 21.10 2.21
N LEU A 20 -15.16 21.83 1.10
CA LEU A 20 -15.80 21.44 -0.14
C LEU A 20 -15.18 20.10 -0.56
N PRO A 21 -15.96 19.00 -0.62
CA PRO A 21 -15.45 17.76 -1.18
C PRO A 21 -14.93 18.11 -2.58
N ARG A 22 -13.69 17.71 -2.89
CA ARG A 22 -13.17 17.82 -4.25
C ARG A 22 -14.18 17.10 -5.16
N LEU A 23 -15.01 17.85 -5.88
CA LEU A 23 -15.78 17.33 -7.00
C LEU A 23 -14.76 16.98 -8.07
N GLY A 24 -14.39 15.71 -8.09
CA GLY A 24 -13.32 15.22 -8.95
C GLY A 24 -13.17 13.73 -8.80
N SER A 25 -14.15 12.98 -9.28
CA SER A 25 -13.87 11.71 -9.93
C SER A 25 -15.06 11.35 -10.81
N SER A 26 -14.93 11.51 -12.12
CA SER A 26 -15.63 10.63 -13.04
C SER A 26 -15.20 9.20 -12.67
N GLN A 27 -16.08 8.46 -12.00
CA GLN A 27 -15.76 7.11 -11.52
C GLN A 27 -15.49 6.21 -12.73
N LEU A 28 -14.22 5.91 -12.99
CA LEU A 28 -13.79 4.98 -14.03
C LEU A 28 -14.06 3.51 -13.64
N THR A 29 -14.35 3.26 -12.35
CA THR A 29 -14.74 1.96 -11.82
C THR A 29 -16.26 1.88 -11.73
N ASP A 30 -16.83 0.85 -12.34
CA ASP A 30 -18.27 0.53 -12.24
C ASP A 30 -18.46 -0.88 -11.67
N PHE A 31 -17.76 -1.15 -10.57
CA PHE A 31 -17.85 -2.41 -9.84
C PHE A 31 -17.99 -2.20 -8.33
N PRO A 32 -18.79 -3.03 -7.65
CA PRO A 32 -18.90 -2.97 -6.19
C PRO A 32 -17.64 -3.54 -5.55
N ILE A 33 -16.80 -2.67 -4.96
CA ILE A 33 -15.56 -3.05 -4.25
C ILE A 33 -15.83 -4.15 -3.22
N GLY A 34 -16.93 -4.06 -2.47
CA GLY A 34 -17.31 -5.09 -1.49
C GLY A 34 -17.46 -6.50 -2.09
N ALA A 35 -17.98 -6.61 -3.32
CA ALA A 35 -18.11 -7.91 -4.00
C ALA A 35 -16.76 -8.44 -4.48
N ALA A 36 -15.88 -7.57 -5.00
CA ALA A 36 -14.52 -7.94 -5.38
C ALA A 36 -13.72 -8.46 -4.16
N ARG A 37 -13.84 -7.79 -3.02
CA ARG A 37 -13.19 -8.21 -1.76
C ARG A 37 -13.77 -9.50 -1.19
N ALA A 38 -15.09 -9.70 -1.31
CA ALA A 38 -15.72 -10.97 -0.96
C ALA A 38 -15.25 -12.12 -1.87
N LEU A 39 -15.04 -11.86 -3.16
CA LEU A 39 -14.44 -12.82 -4.09
C LEU A 39 -13.00 -13.16 -3.67
N ASP A 40 -12.18 -12.15 -3.33
CA ASP A 40 -10.81 -12.38 -2.88
C ASP A 40 -10.75 -13.30 -1.65
N ALA A 41 -11.58 -13.04 -0.64
CA ALA A 41 -11.65 -13.86 0.57
C ALA A 41 -12.10 -15.29 0.25
N LEU A 42 -13.05 -15.47 -0.68
CA LEU A 42 -13.50 -16.78 -1.12
C LEU A 42 -12.39 -17.54 -1.87
N LEU A 43 -11.69 -16.87 -2.80
CA LEU A 43 -10.59 -17.46 -3.55
C LEU A 43 -9.40 -17.80 -2.65
N GLN A 44 -9.14 -16.99 -1.62
CA GLN A 44 -8.14 -17.27 -0.60
C GLN A 44 -8.41 -18.61 0.11
N ASP A 45 -9.64 -18.88 0.52
CA ASP A 45 -10.03 -20.16 1.13
C ASP A 45 -9.75 -21.34 0.19
N TYR A 46 -10.12 -21.24 -1.10
CA TYR A 46 -9.81 -22.29 -2.08
C TYR A 46 -8.30 -22.46 -2.34
N ALA A 47 -7.53 -21.39 -2.31
CA ALA A 47 -6.07 -21.46 -2.39
C ALA A 47 -5.47 -22.17 -1.16
N TYR A 48 -6.06 -21.98 0.02
CA TYR A 48 -5.57 -22.56 1.27
C TYR A 48 -5.90 -24.05 1.37
N ARG A 49 -7.10 -24.45 0.93
CA ARG A 49 -7.52 -25.85 0.85
C ARG A 49 -6.64 -26.69 -0.08
N ALA A 50 -5.97 -26.06 -1.05
CA ALA A 50 -5.01 -26.76 -1.92
C ALA A 50 -3.77 -27.28 -1.17
N PHE A 51 -3.50 -26.81 0.06
CA PHE A 51 -2.45 -27.33 0.94
C PHE A 51 -2.94 -28.53 1.78
N ASP A 52 -3.66 -29.46 1.17
CA ASP A 52 -4.28 -30.64 1.82
C ASP A 52 -3.29 -31.76 2.20
N SER A 53 -2.06 -31.68 1.69
CA SER A 53 -1.09 -32.75 1.80
C SER A 53 -0.41 -32.76 3.17
N SER A 54 -0.22 -33.97 3.74
CA SER A 54 0.45 -34.19 5.04
C SER A 54 1.87 -33.59 5.12
N ARG A 55 2.50 -33.30 3.97
CA ARG A 55 3.78 -32.60 3.88
C ARG A 55 3.71 -31.44 2.89
N ILE A 56 3.38 -30.26 3.40
CA ILE A 56 3.38 -29.00 2.66
C ILE A 56 4.82 -28.56 2.38
N ARG A 57 5.17 -28.43 1.10
CA ARG A 57 6.49 -27.96 0.66
C ARG A 57 6.49 -26.45 0.49
N THR A 58 7.42 -25.76 1.16
CA THR A 58 7.62 -24.32 0.93
C THR A 58 8.21 -24.09 -0.45
N GLY A 59 7.76 -23.07 -1.17
CA GLY A 59 8.22 -22.75 -2.52
C GLY A 59 7.62 -23.62 -3.63
N ALA A 60 6.66 -24.51 -3.30
CA ALA A 60 5.85 -25.21 -4.28
C ALA A 60 4.53 -24.48 -4.50
N ILE A 61 4.02 -24.52 -5.74
CA ILE A 61 2.74 -23.94 -6.13
C ILE A 61 1.67 -25.03 -6.01
N TYR A 62 0.57 -24.70 -5.34
CA TYR A 62 -0.58 -25.59 -5.15
C TYR A 62 -1.78 -24.97 -5.85
N ASP A 63 -2.34 -25.65 -6.85
CA ASP A 63 -3.51 -25.18 -7.60
C ASP A 63 -4.79 -25.54 -6.84
N GLY A 64 -5.64 -24.54 -6.60
CA GLY A 64 -6.90 -24.70 -5.90
C GLY A 64 -8.06 -24.96 -6.86
N ASN A 65 -9.03 -25.73 -6.40
CA ASN A 65 -10.24 -26.06 -7.16
C ASN A 65 -11.38 -25.15 -6.72
N VAL A 66 -11.82 -24.25 -7.60
CA VAL A 66 -12.96 -23.37 -7.37
C VAL A 66 -14.29 -24.11 -7.60
N PRO A 67 -15.39 -23.67 -6.97
CA PRO A 67 -16.71 -24.28 -7.12
C PRO A 67 -17.28 -24.01 -8.52
N SER A 68 -18.28 -24.79 -8.92
CA SER A 68 -18.84 -24.76 -10.28
C SER A 68 -19.41 -23.40 -10.68
N ASN A 69 -19.91 -22.61 -9.74
CA ASN A 69 -20.38 -21.24 -9.99
C ASN A 69 -19.25 -20.25 -10.34
N LEU A 70 -17.99 -20.59 -10.07
CA LEU A 70 -16.79 -19.81 -10.41
C LEU A 70 -15.95 -20.48 -11.50
N THR A 71 -16.56 -21.37 -12.29
CA THR A 71 -15.87 -22.07 -13.39
C THR A 71 -15.20 -21.06 -14.33
N GLY A 72 -13.93 -21.31 -14.64
CA GLY A 72 -13.10 -20.42 -15.47
C GLY A 72 -12.16 -19.52 -14.67
N ILE A 73 -12.38 -19.35 -13.36
CA ILE A 73 -11.38 -18.76 -12.46
C ILE A 73 -10.33 -19.81 -12.12
N LYS A 74 -9.05 -19.45 -12.23
CA LYS A 74 -7.95 -20.26 -11.72
C LYS A 74 -7.40 -19.60 -10.46
N VAL A 75 -7.13 -20.40 -9.43
CA VAL A 75 -6.54 -19.92 -8.18
C VAL A 75 -5.40 -20.83 -7.78
N SER A 76 -4.32 -20.26 -7.25
CA SER A 76 -3.18 -21.02 -6.75
C SER A 76 -2.64 -20.38 -5.47
N GLY A 77 -2.07 -21.19 -4.59
CA GLY A 77 -1.34 -20.77 -3.41
C GLY A 77 0.16 -21.07 -3.53
N LEU A 78 1.00 -20.11 -3.17
CA LEU A 78 2.44 -20.29 -3.04
C LEU A 78 2.88 -19.88 -1.63
N ARG A 79 3.24 -20.88 -0.82
CA ARG A 79 3.71 -20.64 0.55
C ARG A 79 5.21 -20.37 0.58
N LEU A 80 5.61 -19.24 1.17
CA LEU A 80 7.00 -18.82 1.32
C LEU A 80 7.30 -18.42 2.77
N ARG A 81 8.58 -18.47 3.15
CA ARG A 81 9.07 -17.75 4.33
C ARG A 81 9.30 -16.30 3.94
N SER A 82 8.91 -15.34 4.77
CA SER A 82 9.08 -13.91 4.48
C SER A 82 10.54 -13.52 4.23
N GLY A 83 11.46 -14.07 5.00
CA GLY A 83 12.90 -13.88 4.76
C GLY A 83 13.37 -14.41 3.40
N SER A 84 12.77 -15.49 2.88
CA SER A 84 13.10 -16.02 1.55
C SER A 84 12.47 -15.19 0.43
N LEU A 85 11.23 -14.73 0.60
CA LEU A 85 10.60 -13.77 -0.31
C LEU A 85 11.49 -12.51 -0.47
N ARG A 86 11.93 -11.94 0.66
CA ARG A 86 12.79 -10.75 0.66
C ARG A 86 14.16 -10.99 0.03
N SER A 87 14.84 -12.09 0.37
CA SER A 87 16.24 -12.32 -0.04
C SER A 87 16.40 -12.96 -1.41
N ARG A 88 15.40 -13.73 -1.87
CA ARG A 88 15.49 -14.53 -3.10
C ARG A 88 14.40 -14.22 -4.12
N GLY A 89 13.28 -13.61 -3.72
CA GLY A 89 12.12 -13.46 -4.59
C GLY A 89 11.54 -14.81 -5.00
N PHE A 90 10.86 -14.84 -6.15
CA PHE A 90 10.35 -16.05 -6.77
C PHE A 90 10.23 -15.85 -8.29
N GLU A 91 11.05 -16.55 -9.06
CA GLU A 91 11.27 -16.24 -10.48
C GLU A 91 10.06 -16.50 -11.38
N MET A 92 9.29 -17.57 -11.12
CA MET A 92 8.22 -18.03 -12.02
C MET A 92 6.98 -18.46 -11.24
N TYR A 93 6.19 -17.50 -10.77
CA TYR A 93 4.89 -17.75 -10.16
C TYR A 93 3.76 -17.50 -11.17
N LYS A 94 3.51 -18.50 -12.03
CA LYS A 94 2.59 -18.37 -13.18
C LYS A 94 3.03 -17.17 -14.06
N GLU A 95 2.20 -16.16 -14.24
CA GLU A 95 2.49 -14.92 -14.98
C GLU A 95 3.36 -13.93 -14.19
N PHE A 96 3.54 -14.13 -12.88
CA PHE A 96 4.25 -13.22 -12.01
C PHE A 96 5.71 -13.63 -11.82
N LYS A 97 6.62 -12.67 -12.00
CA LYS A 97 8.00 -12.74 -11.53
C LYS A 97 8.15 -11.81 -10.33
N ILE A 98 8.44 -12.41 -9.18
CA ILE A 98 8.59 -11.72 -7.90
C ILE A 98 10.07 -11.41 -7.68
N PRO A 99 10.51 -10.15 -7.66
CA PRO A 99 11.91 -9.80 -7.53
C PRO A 99 12.42 -10.02 -6.10
N VAL A 100 13.75 -9.94 -5.94
CA VAL A 100 14.38 -9.78 -4.63
C VAL A 100 13.96 -8.43 -4.04
N GLY A 101 13.79 -8.38 -2.71
CA GLY A 101 13.47 -7.16 -1.98
C GLY A 101 11.98 -6.92 -1.77
N VAL A 102 11.11 -7.89 -2.03
CA VAL A 102 9.69 -7.82 -1.63
C VAL A 102 9.57 -8.05 -0.13
N VAL A 103 8.88 -7.15 0.55
CA VAL A 103 8.63 -7.21 1.99
C VAL A 103 7.13 -7.11 2.27
N GLU A 104 6.67 -7.83 3.28
CA GLU A 104 5.30 -7.81 3.76
C GLU A 104 5.12 -6.95 5.02
N GLN A 105 3.92 -6.42 5.22
CA GLN A 105 3.50 -5.69 6.41
C GLN A 105 2.06 -6.07 6.79
N PRO A 106 1.77 -6.40 8.06
CA PRO A 106 2.73 -6.65 9.15
C PRO A 106 3.63 -7.86 8.88
N PHE A 107 4.75 -7.94 9.58
CA PHE A 107 5.69 -9.07 9.44
C PHE A 107 5.05 -10.37 9.94
N VAL A 108 5.22 -11.44 9.16
CA VAL A 108 4.86 -12.81 9.53
C VAL A 108 6.03 -13.75 9.24
N GLU A 109 6.09 -14.92 9.88
CA GLU A 109 7.20 -15.85 9.58
C GLU A 109 7.04 -16.49 8.19
N ARG A 110 5.79 -16.82 7.83
CA ARG A 110 5.41 -17.45 6.57
C ARG A 110 4.15 -16.78 6.05
N LEU A 111 4.10 -16.61 4.74
CA LEU A 111 2.95 -16.08 4.02
C LEU A 111 2.58 -16.99 2.85
N VAL A 112 1.34 -16.85 2.39
CA VAL A 112 0.88 -17.40 1.11
C VAL A 112 0.68 -16.24 0.15
N LEU A 113 1.35 -16.30 -1.00
CA LEU A 113 0.95 -15.50 -2.16
C LEU A 113 -0.18 -16.24 -2.86
N VAL A 114 -1.36 -15.62 -2.93
CA VAL A 114 -2.52 -16.14 -3.64
C VAL A 114 -2.53 -15.53 -5.04
N TYR A 115 -2.43 -16.40 -6.03
CA TYR A 115 -2.61 -16.08 -7.43
C TYR A 115 -4.07 -16.28 -7.81
N GLN A 116 -4.61 -15.33 -8.56
CA GLN A 116 -5.95 -15.41 -9.13
C GLN A 116 -5.88 -15.08 -10.62
N ASN A 117 -6.65 -15.80 -11.44
CA ASN A 117 -6.89 -15.45 -12.84
C ASN A 117 -8.38 -15.59 -13.10
N LEU A 118 -9.04 -14.44 -13.30
CA LEU A 118 -10.49 -14.37 -13.40
C LEU A 118 -11.02 -14.79 -14.77
N GLY A 119 -10.14 -15.01 -15.76
CA GLY A 119 -10.55 -15.44 -17.09
C GLY A 119 -11.64 -14.55 -17.68
N ASN A 120 -12.71 -15.16 -18.16
CA ASN A 120 -13.85 -14.46 -18.77
C ASN A 120 -14.70 -13.66 -17.77
N LEU A 121 -14.57 -13.92 -16.46
CA LEU A 121 -15.32 -13.20 -15.41
C LEU A 121 -14.66 -11.87 -15.00
N SER A 122 -13.56 -11.50 -15.65
CA SER A 122 -12.82 -10.27 -15.38
C SER A 122 -13.72 -9.02 -15.42
N ALA A 123 -14.49 -8.84 -16.49
CA ALA A 123 -15.39 -7.70 -16.64
C ALA A 123 -16.62 -7.77 -15.71
N THR A 124 -16.94 -8.94 -15.17
CA THR A 124 -18.04 -9.11 -14.20
C THR A 124 -17.66 -8.58 -12.82
N TYR A 125 -16.43 -8.84 -12.36
CA TYR A 125 -15.96 -8.43 -11.03
C TYR A 125 -15.22 -7.10 -11.03
N TYR A 126 -14.55 -6.76 -12.13
CA TYR A 126 -13.79 -5.53 -12.30
C TYR A 126 -14.26 -4.80 -13.55
N ASN A 127 -15.49 -4.29 -13.56
CA ASN A 127 -16.00 -3.55 -14.71
C ASN A 127 -15.39 -2.13 -14.79
N LEU A 128 -14.67 -1.83 -15.87
CA LEU A 128 -14.01 -0.55 -16.09
C LEU A 128 -14.74 0.27 -17.15
N SER A 129 -15.36 1.39 -16.73
CA SER A 129 -16.08 2.29 -17.61
C SER A 129 -15.16 2.94 -18.63
N GLY A 130 -15.49 2.81 -19.91
CA GLY A 130 -14.69 3.37 -21.01
C GLY A 130 -13.45 2.56 -21.39
N TYR A 131 -13.30 1.33 -20.87
CA TYR A 131 -12.19 0.44 -21.21
C TYR A 131 -12.66 -0.96 -21.59
N MET A 132 -11.88 -1.63 -22.43
CA MET A 132 -12.08 -3.04 -22.78
C MET A 132 -10.85 -3.86 -22.40
N TYR A 133 -11.09 -5.03 -21.81
CA TYR A 133 -10.05 -5.99 -21.44
C TYR A 133 -9.48 -6.73 -22.65
N LEU A 134 -8.17 -6.58 -22.86
CA LEU A 134 -7.39 -7.40 -23.78
C LEU A 134 -6.84 -8.67 -23.12
N ALA A 135 -6.63 -8.67 -21.81
CA ALA A 135 -6.18 -9.82 -21.04
C ALA A 135 -7.14 -10.10 -19.88
N PRO A 136 -7.12 -11.29 -19.26
CA PRO A 136 -7.86 -11.52 -18.01
C PRO A 136 -7.29 -10.65 -16.88
N VAL A 137 -8.09 -10.44 -15.84
CA VAL A 137 -7.64 -9.82 -14.59
C VAL A 137 -6.89 -10.88 -13.78
N LEU A 138 -5.63 -10.56 -13.49
CA LEU A 138 -4.74 -11.36 -12.65
C LEU A 138 -4.62 -10.73 -11.27
N GLY A 139 -4.90 -11.49 -10.22
CA GLY A 139 -4.72 -11.08 -8.84
C GLY A 139 -3.44 -11.65 -8.25
N LEU A 140 -2.72 -10.83 -7.48
CA LEU A 140 -1.65 -11.27 -6.60
C LEU A 140 -1.91 -10.65 -5.23
N LEU A 141 -2.18 -11.48 -4.23
CA LEU A 141 -2.50 -11.06 -2.86
C LEU A 141 -1.67 -11.84 -1.86
N ALA A 142 -1.35 -11.27 -0.70
CA ALA A 142 -0.57 -11.93 0.34
C ALA A 142 -1.38 -12.11 1.63
N TYR A 143 -1.22 -13.26 2.29
CA TYR A 143 -1.92 -13.61 3.53
C TYR A 143 -0.99 -14.36 4.50
N ASP A 144 -1.27 -14.30 5.80
CA ASP A 144 -0.51 -15.03 6.82
C ASP A 144 -0.69 -16.56 6.69
N ALA A 145 0.42 -17.29 6.60
CA ALA A 145 0.45 -18.75 6.49
C ALA A 145 0.70 -19.48 7.82
N SER A 146 0.48 -18.81 8.96
CA SER A 146 0.57 -19.41 10.29
C SER A 146 -0.49 -20.50 10.51
N ASN A 147 -1.71 -20.27 10.03
CA ASN A 147 -2.81 -21.22 10.07
C ASN A 147 -3.49 -21.35 8.69
N LEU A 148 -3.19 -22.44 7.98
CA LEU A 148 -3.75 -22.71 6.65
C LEU A 148 -5.21 -23.21 6.69
N ALA A 149 -5.77 -23.46 7.88
CA ALA A 149 -7.20 -23.73 8.05
C ALA A 149 -7.99 -22.45 8.41
N ALA A 150 -7.33 -21.30 8.55
CA ALA A 150 -8.01 -20.04 8.86
C ALA A 150 -8.75 -19.49 7.64
N THR A 151 -9.94 -18.99 7.89
CA THR A 151 -10.82 -18.32 6.91
C THR A 151 -10.94 -16.84 7.24
N ASN A 152 -11.24 -15.99 6.25
CA ASN A 152 -11.40 -14.54 6.42
C ASN A 152 -10.15 -13.86 7.00
N LEU A 153 -8.98 -14.30 6.56
CA LEU A 153 -7.72 -13.65 6.93
C LEU A 153 -7.62 -12.27 6.29
N PRO A 154 -7.15 -11.25 7.01
CA PRO A 154 -6.82 -9.97 6.40
C PRO A 154 -5.61 -10.14 5.46
N GLU A 155 -5.60 -9.37 4.37
CA GLU A 155 -4.45 -9.27 3.49
C GLU A 155 -3.27 -8.62 4.22
N LEU A 156 -2.08 -9.16 3.99
CA LEU A 156 -0.82 -8.49 4.27
C LEU A 156 -0.56 -7.49 3.13
N ASP A 157 0.04 -6.34 3.41
CA ASP A 157 0.55 -5.45 2.37
C ASP A 157 1.93 -5.96 1.91
N ILE A 158 2.09 -6.28 0.63
CA ILE A 158 3.42 -6.56 0.06
C ILE A 158 3.90 -5.41 -0.80
N LYS A 159 5.17 -5.06 -0.61
CA LYS A 159 5.82 -3.99 -1.35
C LYS A 159 7.18 -4.43 -1.87
N ALA A 160 7.37 -4.32 -3.17
CA ALA A 160 8.68 -4.52 -3.80
C ALA A 160 9.57 -3.30 -3.53
N SER A 161 10.83 -3.54 -3.15
CA SER A 161 11.85 -2.50 -3.02
C SER A 161 12.91 -2.67 -4.10
N GLY A 162 13.26 -1.57 -4.77
CA GLY A 162 14.24 -1.59 -5.88
C GLY A 162 13.61 -1.98 -7.21
N GLN A 163 13.46 -3.28 -7.48
CA GLN A 163 12.87 -3.79 -8.73
C GLN A 163 11.37 -4.06 -8.58
N PRO A 164 10.54 -3.79 -9.61
CA PRO A 164 9.11 -4.07 -9.55
C PRO A 164 8.80 -5.56 -9.79
N ILE A 165 7.66 -6.00 -9.27
CA ILE A 165 7.02 -7.26 -9.68
C ILE A 165 6.64 -7.14 -11.16
N SER A 166 7.06 -8.13 -11.95
CA SER A 166 6.76 -8.18 -13.39
C SER A 166 5.61 -9.16 -13.64
N ILE A 167 4.70 -8.80 -14.53
CA ILE A 167 3.48 -9.54 -14.85
C ILE A 167 3.45 -9.74 -16.35
N ARG A 168 3.70 -10.94 -16.83
CA ARG A 168 3.75 -11.24 -18.26
C ARG A 168 2.46 -11.93 -18.69
N PHE A 169 1.65 -11.23 -19.48
CA PHE A 169 0.39 -11.77 -19.96
C PHE A 169 0.61 -12.61 -21.23
N SER A 170 0.23 -13.89 -21.17
CA SER A 170 0.29 -14.80 -22.32
C SER A 170 -1.00 -14.74 -23.16
N ASP A 171 -2.15 -14.62 -22.51
CA ASP A 171 -3.47 -14.66 -23.14
C ASP A 171 -3.99 -13.25 -23.45
N VAL A 172 -3.36 -12.57 -24.40
CA VAL A 172 -3.74 -11.21 -24.84
C VAL A 172 -4.46 -11.25 -26.17
N LYS A 173 -5.66 -10.68 -26.22
CA LYS A 173 -6.46 -10.53 -27.44
C LYS A 173 -5.71 -9.70 -28.49
N PRO A 174 -5.89 -9.96 -29.79
CA PRO A 174 -5.32 -9.14 -30.85
C PRO A 174 -5.70 -7.66 -30.68
N LEU A 175 -4.72 -6.79 -30.85
CA LEU A 175 -4.90 -5.35 -30.70
C LEU A 175 -5.66 -4.78 -31.92
N PRO A 176 -6.75 -4.01 -31.73
CA PRO A 176 -7.39 -3.31 -32.83
C PRO A 176 -6.48 -2.25 -33.45
N VAL A 177 -6.62 -2.00 -34.74
CA VAL A 177 -5.81 -1.01 -35.47
C VAL A 177 -6.00 0.38 -34.85
N GLY A 178 -4.89 1.06 -34.54
CA GLY A 178 -4.90 2.41 -33.96
C GLY A 178 -5.20 2.48 -32.46
N SER A 179 -5.37 1.34 -31.78
CA SER A 179 -5.50 1.30 -30.31
C SER A 179 -4.14 1.30 -29.62
N SER A 180 -4.06 1.90 -28.43
CA SER A 180 -2.89 1.87 -27.57
C SER A 180 -3.20 1.08 -26.29
N PRO A 181 -2.56 -0.08 -26.06
CA PRO A 181 -2.82 -0.88 -24.87
C PRO A 181 -2.16 -0.24 -23.64
N LYS A 182 -2.85 -0.32 -22.51
CA LYS A 182 -2.39 0.16 -21.21
C LYS A 182 -2.45 -0.97 -20.19
N CYS A 183 -1.45 -1.04 -19.33
CA CYS A 183 -1.53 -1.80 -18.09
C CYS A 183 -2.46 -1.07 -17.14
N VAL A 184 -3.42 -1.79 -16.56
CA VAL A 184 -4.24 -1.29 -15.46
C VAL A 184 -3.88 -2.07 -14.20
N SER A 185 -3.78 -1.35 -13.08
CA SER A 185 -3.65 -1.89 -11.74
C SER A 185 -4.78 -1.35 -10.88
N ILE A 186 -5.43 -2.25 -10.15
CA ILE A 186 -6.50 -1.98 -9.20
C ILE A 186 -5.95 -2.36 -7.83
N ASP A 187 -5.85 -1.39 -6.92
CA ASP A 187 -5.41 -1.66 -5.56
C ASP A 187 -6.54 -2.27 -4.70
N LEU A 188 -6.23 -2.62 -3.45
CA LEU A 188 -7.21 -3.18 -2.52
C LEU A 188 -8.37 -2.23 -2.16
N GLN A 189 -8.20 -0.93 -2.40
CA GLN A 189 -9.21 0.10 -2.18
C GLN A 189 -10.04 0.38 -3.45
N GLY A 190 -9.75 -0.31 -4.56
CA GLY A 190 -10.40 -0.12 -5.85
C GLY A 190 -9.88 1.07 -6.64
N SER A 191 -8.76 1.69 -6.25
CA SER A 191 -8.17 2.79 -7.01
C SER A 191 -7.46 2.25 -8.25
N LEU A 192 -7.62 2.98 -9.36
CA LEU A 192 -7.01 2.63 -10.64
C LEU A 192 -5.70 3.37 -10.86
N ASN A 193 -4.70 2.65 -11.36
CA ASN A 193 -3.49 3.24 -11.90
C ASN A 193 -3.17 2.61 -13.27
N PHE A 194 -2.89 3.49 -14.24
CA PHE A 194 -2.55 3.11 -15.60
C PHE A 194 -1.07 3.33 -15.88
N SER A 195 -0.47 2.38 -16.60
CA SER A 195 0.91 2.49 -17.08
C SER A 195 1.04 1.93 -18.49
N ASN A 196 2.17 2.19 -19.13
CA ASN A 196 2.44 1.67 -20.47
C ASN A 196 2.73 0.16 -20.40
N VAL A 197 2.22 -0.58 -21.39
CA VAL A 197 2.61 -1.98 -21.58
C VAL A 197 4.06 -2.03 -22.06
N LEU A 198 4.89 -2.80 -21.37
CA LEU A 198 6.27 -3.04 -21.76
C LEU A 198 6.34 -4.15 -22.82
N SER A 199 7.55 -4.45 -23.32
CA SER A 199 7.76 -5.52 -24.29
C SER A 199 7.21 -6.87 -23.78
N ASN A 200 6.81 -7.72 -24.74
CA ASN A 200 6.25 -9.04 -24.47
C ASN A 200 4.99 -9.03 -23.59
N ASN A 201 4.12 -8.02 -23.75
CA ASN A 201 2.86 -7.89 -22.99
C ASN A 201 3.09 -7.86 -21.47
N THR A 202 4.12 -7.13 -21.03
CA THR A 202 4.53 -7.11 -19.63
C THR A 202 4.03 -5.85 -18.93
N CYS A 203 3.42 -6.03 -17.77
CA CYS A 203 3.11 -4.96 -16.83
C CYS A 203 4.03 -5.05 -15.60
N THR A 204 4.18 -3.94 -14.87
CA THR A 204 5.00 -3.90 -13.66
C THR A 204 4.27 -3.20 -12.53
N THR A 205 4.48 -3.68 -11.31
CA THR A 205 3.90 -3.11 -10.09
C THR A 205 4.89 -3.18 -8.93
N PHE A 206 4.75 -2.28 -7.96
CA PHE A 206 5.48 -2.36 -6.69
C PHE A 206 4.64 -2.89 -5.54
N GLN A 207 3.34 -3.14 -5.77
CA GLN A 207 2.38 -3.54 -4.75
C GLN A 207 1.52 -4.70 -5.25
N GLN A 208 0.84 -5.36 -4.33
CA GLN A 208 -0.23 -6.31 -4.64
C GLN A 208 -1.49 -5.64 -5.20
N GLY A 209 -2.39 -6.46 -5.74
CA GLY A 209 -3.66 -6.01 -6.29
C GLY A 209 -4.08 -6.86 -7.49
N HIS A 210 -4.89 -6.25 -8.35
CA HIS A 210 -5.44 -6.87 -9.54
C HIS A 210 -4.99 -6.12 -10.79
N PHE A 211 -4.54 -6.87 -11.79
CA PHE A 211 -3.80 -6.32 -12.93
C PHE A 211 -4.35 -6.86 -14.24
N SER A 212 -4.35 -6.02 -15.27
CA SER A 212 -4.70 -6.46 -16.62
C SER A 212 -4.14 -5.55 -17.71
N ILE A 213 -4.36 -5.92 -18.96
CA ILE A 213 -4.12 -5.07 -20.13
C ILE A 213 -5.46 -4.67 -20.71
N VAL A 214 -5.64 -3.36 -20.90
CA VAL A 214 -6.87 -2.76 -21.42
C VAL A 214 -6.58 -1.81 -22.58
N ILE A 215 -7.62 -1.49 -23.35
CA ILE A 215 -7.65 -0.39 -24.31
C ILE A 215 -8.83 0.52 -24.00
N GLU A 216 -8.71 1.81 -24.34
CA GLU A 216 -9.83 2.73 -24.30
C GLU A 216 -10.91 2.26 -25.29
N SER A 217 -12.13 2.12 -24.79
CA SER A 217 -13.28 1.78 -25.61
C SER A 217 -13.67 3.00 -26.44
N ILE A 218 -13.65 2.87 -27.76
CA ILE A 218 -14.29 3.83 -28.68
C ILE A 218 -15.80 3.57 -28.62
N ALA A 219 -16.43 3.78 -27.46
CA ALA A 219 -17.87 3.89 -27.39
C ALA A 219 -18.25 5.31 -27.82
N PRO A 220 -19.31 5.51 -28.64
CA PRO A 220 -19.81 6.85 -28.91
C PRO A 220 -20.21 7.44 -27.55
N GLY A 221 -19.58 8.55 -27.17
CA GLY A 221 -20.13 9.37 -26.09
C GLY A 221 -21.57 9.74 -26.42
N PRO A 222 -22.42 10.04 -25.42
CA PRO A 222 -23.77 10.53 -25.67
C PRO A 222 -23.67 11.70 -26.66
N SER A 223 -24.34 11.54 -27.80
CA SER A 223 -24.24 12.47 -28.92
C SER A 223 -24.55 13.89 -28.46
N PRO A 224 -23.65 14.88 -28.66
CA PRO A 224 -24.07 16.27 -28.59
C PRO A 224 -25.09 16.54 -29.70
N PRO A 225 -26.16 17.31 -29.45
CA PRO A 225 -27.12 17.66 -30.48
C PRO A 225 -26.40 18.40 -31.62
N THR A 226 -26.64 17.90 -32.83
CA THR A 226 -26.12 18.45 -34.09
C THR A 226 -26.92 19.70 -34.48
N GLU A 227 -26.21 20.68 -35.05
CA GLU A 227 -26.59 21.75 -36.02
C GLU A 227 -25.82 23.03 -35.63
N THR A 228 -25.09 23.77 -36.46
CA THR A 228 -24.81 23.82 -37.91
C THR A 228 -23.50 24.65 -38.11
N PRO A 229 -22.88 24.66 -39.31
CA PRO A 229 -21.53 25.16 -39.53
C PRO A 229 -21.49 26.65 -39.91
N ILE A 230 -20.54 27.41 -39.39
CA ILE A 230 -20.11 28.68 -40.00
C ILE A 230 -18.58 28.70 -40.16
N ASN A 231 -18.21 29.05 -41.37
CA ASN A 231 -16.88 29.05 -41.97
C ASN A 231 -15.89 30.05 -41.35
N HIS A 232 -14.63 29.64 -41.40
CA HIS A 232 -13.41 30.41 -41.65
C HIS A 232 -13.23 31.79 -40.99
N HIS A 233 -12.22 31.90 -40.11
CA HIS A 233 -11.22 32.95 -40.26
C HIS A 233 -9.82 32.50 -39.81
N LYS A 234 -8.85 33.14 -40.47
CA LYS A 234 -7.45 32.80 -40.69
C LYS A 234 -6.56 33.60 -39.72
N GLY A 235 -5.45 32.99 -39.29
CA GLY A 235 -4.30 33.69 -38.70
C GLY A 235 -4.14 33.41 -37.20
N LYS A 236 -2.96 33.49 -36.57
CA LYS A 236 -1.59 33.78 -37.00
C LYS A 236 -0.69 33.25 -35.86
N LYS A 237 0.56 32.96 -36.18
CA LYS A 237 1.46 32.08 -35.45
C LYS A 237 2.47 32.91 -34.66
N ASN A 238 2.29 33.20 -33.37
CA ASN A 238 3.27 33.99 -32.61
C ASN A 238 3.43 33.56 -31.15
N LYS A 239 4.69 33.27 -30.80
CA LYS A 239 5.23 32.95 -29.47
C LYS A 239 5.20 34.15 -28.50
N SER A 240 5.23 33.80 -27.21
CA SER A 240 5.95 34.44 -26.08
C SER A 240 5.10 35.12 -24.98
N LYS A 241 5.69 35.03 -23.77
CA LYS A 241 5.32 35.60 -22.45
C LYS A 241 4.36 34.70 -21.65
N VAL A 242 4.78 33.81 -20.75
CA VAL A 242 5.79 33.92 -19.68
C VAL A 242 5.79 35.32 -19.04
N TRP A 243 4.94 35.50 -18.02
CA TRP A 243 5.30 36.33 -16.85
C TRP A 243 4.44 36.07 -15.58
N ILE A 244 3.22 35.52 -15.62
CA ILE A 244 2.32 35.65 -14.43
C ILE A 244 2.02 34.33 -13.70
N ILE A 245 3.03 33.51 -13.37
CA ILE A 245 2.88 32.37 -12.43
C ILE A 245 4.11 32.21 -11.50
N VAL A 246 4.89 33.26 -11.25
CA VAL A 246 6.05 33.17 -10.33
C VAL A 246 5.79 33.78 -8.94
N GLY A 247 4.66 34.49 -8.75
CA GLY A 247 4.36 35.16 -7.47
C GLY A 247 3.74 34.30 -6.37
N SER A 248 3.12 33.16 -6.70
CA SER A 248 2.24 32.45 -5.73
C SER A 248 2.89 31.21 -5.09
N ILE A 249 3.89 30.60 -5.73
CA ILE A 249 4.55 29.39 -5.20
C ILE A 249 5.57 29.74 -4.10
N VAL A 250 6.26 30.89 -4.24
CA VAL A 250 7.28 31.33 -3.27
C VAL A 250 6.63 31.74 -1.93
N GLY A 251 5.47 32.39 -1.97
CA GLY A 251 4.75 32.79 -0.75
C GLY A 251 4.20 31.60 0.05
N GLY A 252 3.66 30.59 -0.64
CA GLY A 252 3.14 29.38 0.00
C GLY A 252 4.25 28.54 0.63
N LEU A 253 5.39 28.39 -0.05
CA LEU A 253 6.55 27.69 0.50
C LEU A 253 7.15 28.40 1.71
N LEU A 254 7.22 29.74 1.69
CA LEU A 254 7.74 30.50 2.82
C LEU A 254 6.84 30.38 4.06
N LEU A 255 5.51 30.41 3.87
CA LEU A 255 4.55 30.24 4.97
C LEU A 255 4.58 28.81 5.54
N MET A 256 4.65 27.79 4.69
CA MET A 256 4.79 26.39 5.12
C MET A 256 6.10 26.14 5.87
N PHE A 257 7.19 26.75 5.41
CA PHE A 257 8.48 26.67 6.09
C PHE A 257 8.43 27.34 7.47
N LEU A 258 7.84 28.54 7.57
CA LEU A 258 7.65 29.21 8.87
C LEU A 258 6.80 28.38 9.83
N LEU A 259 5.71 27.77 9.34
CA LEU A 259 4.82 26.96 10.17
C LEU A 259 5.51 25.69 10.66
N GLY A 260 6.30 25.03 9.79
CA GLY A 260 7.14 23.90 10.16
C GLY A 260 8.16 24.24 11.25
N LEU A 261 8.84 25.39 11.13
CA LEU A 261 9.78 25.88 12.14
C LEU A 261 9.10 26.13 13.50
N LEU A 262 7.90 26.72 13.51
CA LEU A 262 7.14 26.96 14.74
C LEU A 262 6.78 25.65 15.45
N ILE A 263 6.37 24.61 14.70
CA ILE A 263 6.05 23.29 15.25
C ILE A 263 7.31 22.65 15.85
N VAL A 264 8.45 22.71 15.14
CA VAL A 264 9.72 22.17 15.64
C VAL A 264 10.17 22.91 16.91
N CYS A 265 10.11 24.25 16.93
CA CYS A 265 10.43 25.04 18.12
C CYS A 265 9.52 24.69 19.30
N ALA A 266 8.21 24.59 19.09
CA ALA A 266 7.27 24.20 20.14
C ALA A 266 7.54 22.78 20.65
N SER A 267 7.89 21.84 19.76
CA SER A 267 8.24 20.46 20.15
C SER A 267 9.54 20.41 20.98
N LYS A 268 10.57 21.17 20.57
CA LYS A 268 11.84 21.31 21.31
C LYS A 268 11.61 21.96 22.67
N TYR A 269 10.73 22.95 22.74
CA TYR A 269 10.36 23.60 24.00
C TYR A 269 9.61 22.65 24.93
N LYS A 270 8.66 21.86 24.40
CA LYS A 270 7.99 20.79 25.17
C LYS A 270 8.99 19.74 25.65
N HIS A 271 9.95 19.35 24.81
CA HIS A 271 10.99 18.40 25.19
C HIS A 271 11.91 18.95 26.29
N LYS A 272 12.37 20.20 26.17
CA LYS A 272 13.16 20.87 27.22
C LYS A 272 12.38 20.97 28.52
N LYS A 273 11.09 21.33 28.46
CA LYS A 273 10.23 21.41 29.65
C LYS A 273 10.05 20.05 30.32
N LYS A 274 9.87 18.97 29.53
CA LYS A 274 9.83 17.60 30.05
C LYS A 274 11.16 17.20 30.70
N MET A 275 12.29 17.57 30.10
CA MET A 275 13.61 17.27 30.65
C MET A 275 13.87 18.01 31.95
N GLN A 276 13.51 19.30 32.05
CA GLN A 276 13.59 20.07 33.29
C GLN A 276 12.66 19.54 34.40
N GLN A 277 11.50 18.97 34.02
CA GLN A 277 10.63 18.28 34.98
C GLN A 277 11.26 16.98 35.49
N MET A 278 11.94 16.23 34.61
CA MET A 278 12.67 15.02 34.99
C MET A 278 13.89 15.35 35.87
N GLU A 279 14.61 16.44 35.59
CA GLU A 279 15.75 16.90 36.41
C GLU A 279 15.32 17.29 37.83
N ARG A 280 14.20 18.02 38.00
CA ARG A 280 13.65 18.33 39.33
C ARG A 280 13.17 17.10 40.09
N ALA A 281 12.69 16.05 39.40
CA ALA A 281 12.25 14.82 40.04
C ALA A 281 13.44 13.99 40.57
N THR A 282 14.61 14.09 39.94
CA THR A 282 15.86 13.45 40.43
C THR A 282 16.48 14.16 41.63
N GLU A 283 16.22 15.45 41.84
CA GLU A 283 16.75 16.18 43.01
C GLU A 283 15.91 15.97 44.29
N VAL A 284 14.70 15.42 44.14
CA VAL A 284 13.79 15.05 45.25
C VAL A 284 13.87 13.54 45.57
N GLY A 285 14.54 12.74 44.74
CA GLY A 285 14.82 11.33 45.02
C GLY A 285 16.02 11.18 45.96
N GLU A 286 15.84 10.46 47.07
CA GLU A 286 16.86 10.21 48.11
C GLU A 286 18.26 9.90 47.56
N SER A 287 19.27 10.53 48.14
CA SER A 287 20.67 10.37 47.77
C SER A 287 21.18 8.97 48.12
N LEU A 288 21.26 8.08 47.12
CA LEU A 288 21.98 6.82 47.24
C LEU A 288 23.46 7.09 47.54
N GLN A 289 23.94 6.61 48.68
CA GLN A 289 25.33 6.78 49.11
C GLN A 289 26.30 6.18 48.07
N MET A 290 27.17 7.02 47.51
CA MET A 290 28.23 6.60 46.59
C MET A 290 29.52 6.34 47.37
N THR A 291 30.06 5.12 47.25
CA THR A 291 31.37 4.76 47.81
C THR A 291 32.40 4.67 46.68
N LYS A 292 33.63 5.13 46.96
CA LYS A 292 34.73 5.12 45.99
C LYS A 292 35.44 3.76 46.08
N VAL A 293 35.39 2.97 44.99
CA VAL A 293 36.11 1.69 44.90
C VAL A 293 37.26 1.88 43.92
N GLY A 294 38.48 2.04 44.44
CA GLY A 294 39.64 2.37 43.63
C GLY A 294 39.52 3.75 42.95
N SER A 295 39.75 3.81 41.64
CA SER A 295 39.68 5.06 40.85
C SER A 295 38.28 5.42 40.35
N THR A 296 37.25 4.61 40.61
CA THR A 296 35.89 4.82 40.09
C THR A 296 34.86 4.90 41.23
N LYS A 297 33.88 5.79 41.11
CA LYS A 297 32.75 5.91 42.04
C LYS A 297 31.58 5.09 41.52
N ALA A 298 31.00 4.24 42.35
CA ALA A 298 29.84 3.41 42.01
C ALA A 298 28.80 3.44 43.16
N PRO A 299 27.51 3.26 42.86
CA PRO A 299 26.46 3.20 43.88
C PRO A 299 26.63 1.95 44.74
N ALA A 300 26.62 2.13 46.07
CA ALA A 300 26.74 1.02 47.02
C ALA A 300 25.34 0.60 47.49
N ALA A 301 24.95 -0.64 47.21
CA ALA A 301 23.78 -1.24 47.83
C ALA A 301 24.15 -1.76 49.23
N THR A 302 23.38 -1.40 50.26
CA THR A 302 23.53 -1.95 51.60
C THR A 302 23.28 -3.46 51.54
N VAL A 303 24.33 -4.26 51.76
CA VAL A 303 24.27 -5.73 51.74
C VAL A 303 23.48 -6.21 52.95
N THR A 304 22.25 -6.68 52.74
CA THR A 304 21.54 -7.47 53.76
C THR A 304 22.07 -8.90 53.72
N ARG A 305 22.93 -9.25 54.68
CA ARG A 305 23.49 -10.59 54.82
C ARG A 305 22.46 -11.48 55.53
N THR A 306 21.83 -12.42 54.84
CA THR A 306 21.09 -13.50 55.49
C THR A 306 22.09 -14.52 56.04
N GLN A 307 21.91 -14.90 57.31
CA GLN A 307 22.76 -15.87 57.99
C GLN A 307 22.31 -17.28 57.61
N PRO A 308 23.21 -18.16 57.13
CA PRO A 308 22.85 -19.56 56.90
C PRO A 308 22.76 -20.31 58.23
N THR A 309 21.64 -21.00 58.45
CA THR A 309 21.45 -21.92 59.58
C THR A 309 22.15 -23.24 59.27
N LEU A 310 23.09 -23.64 60.13
CA LEU A 310 23.77 -24.94 60.08
C LEU A 310 22.93 -25.97 60.86
N GLU A 311 22.56 -27.08 60.22
CA GLU A 311 22.02 -28.25 60.91
C GLU A 311 23.18 -29.12 61.39
N THR A 312 23.37 -29.20 62.71
CA THR A 312 24.35 -30.08 63.36
C THR A 312 23.66 -31.32 63.93
N GLU A 313 23.88 -32.44 63.24
CA GLU A 313 24.49 -33.69 63.72
C GLU A 313 23.99 -34.41 65.00
N TYR A 314 23.45 -35.62 64.77
CA TYR A 314 23.75 -36.92 65.40
C TYR A 314 24.03 -37.03 66.91
N ARG A 315 23.23 -37.89 67.59
CA ARG A 315 23.62 -39.09 68.42
C ARG A 315 22.44 -39.59 69.27
N PRO A 316 22.42 -40.83 69.79
CA PRO A 316 23.43 -41.91 69.75
C PRO A 316 23.09 -43.08 68.82
#